data_AF-A0A954ALK9-F1
#
_entry.id   AF-A0A954ALK9-F1
#
_cell.length_a   1.000
_cell.length_b   1.000
_cell.length_c   1.000
_cell.angle_alpha   90.00
_cell.angle_beta   90.00
_cell.angle_gamma   90.00
#
_symmetry.space_group_name_H-M   'P 1'
#
loop_
_entity.id
_entity.type
_entity.pdbx_description
1 polymer ?
#
loop_
_entity_poly.entity_id
_entity_poly.type
_entity_poly.pdbx_seq_one_letter_code
_entity_poly.pdbx_strand_id
1 'polypeptide(L)' 'PKGAFYAFPNFSSFGKKSKELETLFLEQAGVACLTGTSFGKYGEGYLRFSYANSVENIEEGLRRIRECIENVLS' A
#
# COMPACT_ATOMS: atom_id res chain seq x y z
N PRO A 1 4.35 14.77 6.93
CA PRO A 1 3.79 15.79 7.85
C PRO A 1 3.33 15.14 9.16
N LYS A 2 3.62 15.74 10.32
CA LYS A 2 3.28 15.17 11.65
C LYS A 2 1.78 15.18 12.01
N GLY A 3 0.91 15.66 11.11
CA GLY A 3 -0.53 15.84 11.37
C GLY A 3 -1.46 15.24 10.31
N ALA A 4 -0.97 14.33 9.47
CA ALA A 4 -1.79 13.69 8.45
C ALA A 4 -1.97 12.21 8.78
N PHE A 5 -3.21 11.72 8.81
CA PHE A 5 -3.57 10.31 9.02
C PHE A 5 -3.19 9.38 7.85
N TYR A 6 -2.11 9.71 7.14
CA TYR A 6 -1.65 9.00 5.95
C TYR A 6 -0.18 8.61 6.05
N ALA A 7 0.11 7.37 5.70
CA ALA A 7 1.46 6.88 5.45
C ALA A 7 1.74 6.87 3.94
N PHE A 8 3.00 7.15 3.58
CA PHE A 8 3.49 7.15 2.19
C PHE A 8 4.73 6.24 2.03
N PRO A 9 4.61 4.94 2.31
CA PRO A 9 5.70 3.97 2.16
C PRO A 9 6.19 3.82 0.71
N ASN A 10 7.49 3.53 0.57
CA ASN A 10 8.12 3.17 -0.69
C ASN A 10 8.05 1.65 -0.89
N PHE A 11 7.49 1.23 -2.03
CA PHE A 11 7.34 -0.14 -2.51
C PHE A 11 8.21 -0.43 -3.75
N SER A 12 9.11 0.47 -4.15
CA SER A 12 9.92 0.32 -5.37
C SER A 12 10.80 -0.93 -5.38
N SER A 13 11.17 -1.47 -4.21
CA SER A 13 11.97 -2.69 -4.07
C SER A 13 11.25 -3.96 -4.54
N PHE A 14 9.92 -3.92 -4.70
CA PHE A 14 9.12 -5.08 -5.12
C PHE A 14 9.01 -5.22 -6.64
N GLY A 15 9.65 -4.34 -7.42
CA GLY A 15 9.75 -4.47 -8.88
C GLY A 15 8.44 -4.34 -9.65
N LYS A 16 7.39 -3.80 -9.02
CA LYS A 16 6.06 -3.58 -9.62
C LYS A 16 5.71 -2.11 -9.65
N LYS A 17 4.87 -1.72 -10.61
CA LYS A 17 4.36 -0.34 -10.67
C LYS A 17 3.39 -0.08 -9.52
N SER A 18 3.34 1.16 -9.02
CA SER A 18 2.43 1.54 -7.93
C SER A 18 0.96 1.22 -8.26
N LYS A 19 0.54 1.40 -9.51
CA LYS A 19 -0.84 1.09 -9.95
C LYS A 19 -1.13 -0.41 -9.92
N GLU A 20 -0.14 -1.25 -10.26
CA GLU A 20 -0.29 -2.70 -10.20
C GLU A 20 -0.42 -3.18 -8.75
N LEU A 21 0.38 -2.62 -7.84
CA LEU A 21 0.29 -2.92 -6.41
C LEU A 21 -1.04 -2.46 -5.79
N GLU A 22 -1.54 -1.28 -6.18
CA GLU A 22 -2.84 -0.78 -5.74
C GLU A 22 -3.97 -1.76 -6.09
N THR A 23 -4.02 -2.23 -7.34
CA THR A 23 -5.00 -3.23 -7.79
C THR A 23 -4.79 -4.57 -7.08
N LEU A 24 -3.54 -5.03 -6.98
CA LEU A 24 -3.18 -6.30 -6.34
C LEU A 24 -3.65 -6.35 -4.88
N PHE A 25 -3.37 -5.30 -4.10
CA PHE A 25 -3.75 -5.25 -2.69
C PHE A 25 -5.26 -5.18 -2.52
N LEU A 26 -5.97 -4.47 -3.40
CA LEU A 26 -7.43 -4.45 -3.36
C LEU A 26 -8.02 -5.83 -3.67
N GLU A 27 -7.56 -6.48 -4.74
CA GLU A 27 -8.16 -7.71 -5.26
C GLU A 27 -7.75 -8.96 -4.48
N GLN A 28 -6.50 -9.07 -4.06
CA GLN A 28 -5.97 -10.26 -3.39
C GLN A 28 -5.89 -10.12 -1.87
N ALA A 29 -5.51 -8.95 -1.37
CA ALA A 29 -5.39 -8.71 0.07
C ALA A 29 -6.66 -8.10 0.68
N GLY A 30 -7.61 -7.62 -0.14
CA GLY A 30 -8.77 -6.89 0.35
C GLY A 30 -8.41 -5.58 1.05
N VAL A 31 -7.27 -4.99 0.71
CA VAL A 31 -6.77 -3.74 1.32
C VAL A 31 -6.77 -2.63 0.27
N ALA A 32 -7.62 -1.63 0.47
CA ALA A 32 -7.66 -0.44 -0.37
C ALA A 32 -6.54 0.54 -0.01
N CYS A 33 -5.83 1.02 -1.02
CA CYS A 33 -4.84 2.09 -0.92
C CYS A 33 -4.90 2.99 -2.16
N LEU A 34 -4.09 4.05 -2.20
CA LEU A 34 -3.94 4.87 -3.41
C LEU A 34 -2.53 4.77 -3.97
N THR A 35 -2.41 4.68 -5.29
CA THR A 35 -1.12 4.89 -5.96
C THR A 35 -0.57 6.29 -5.67
N GLY A 36 0.74 6.38 -5.38
CA GLY A 36 1.41 7.67 -5.19
C GLY A 36 1.32 8.56 -6.43
N THR A 37 1.18 7.98 -7.63
CA THR A 37 1.01 8.72 -8.88
C THR A 37 -0.27 9.54 -8.95
N SER A 38 -1.29 9.25 -8.11
CA SER A 38 -2.47 10.09 -7.94
C SER A 38 -2.14 11.49 -7.39
N PHE A 39 -0.94 11.69 -6.83
CA PHE A 39 -0.45 12.96 -6.28
C PHE A 39 0.62 13.61 -7.16
N GLY A 40 0.87 13.04 -8.34
CA GLY A 40 1.85 13.52 -9.31
C GLY A 40 2.83 12.43 -9.74
N LYS A 41 3.45 12.63 -10.92
CA LYS A 41 4.31 11.64 -11.58
C LYS A 41 5.49 11.12 -10.73
N TYR A 42 5.93 11.89 -9.73
CA TYR A 42 7.04 11.51 -8.85
C TYR A 42 6.62 10.55 -7.72
N GLY A 43 5.35 10.17 -7.64
CA GLY A 43 4.84 9.19 -6.67
C GLY A 43 4.93 7.74 -7.14
N GLU A 44 5.54 7.45 -8.30
CA GLU A 44 5.79 6.08 -8.74
C GLU A 44 6.71 5.35 -7.74
N GLY A 45 6.40 4.08 -7.46
CA GLY A 45 7.02 3.31 -6.40
C GLY A 45 6.44 3.58 -5.01
N TYR A 46 5.57 4.57 -4.82
CA TYR A 46 4.94 4.85 -3.52
C TYR A 46 3.45 4.50 -3.52
N LEU A 47 2.94 4.18 -2.33
CA LEU A 47 1.52 3.98 -2.06
C LEU A 47 1.09 4.82 -0.86
N ARG A 48 -0.16 5.26 -0.84
CA ARG A 48 -0.77 6.01 0.26
C ARG A 48 -1.78 5.15 1.00
N PHE A 49 -1.60 5.05 2.32
CA PHE A 49 -2.51 4.35 3.22
C PHE A 49 -3.09 5.33 4.23
N SER A 50 -4.39 5.23 4.51
CA SER A 50 -5.00 5.90 5.67
C SER A 50 -4.80 5.01 6.90
N TYR A 51 -4.33 5.58 8.00
CA TYR A 51 -4.26 4.90 9.30
C TYR A 51 -5.28 5.45 10.30
N ALA A 52 -6.29 6.20 9.84
CA ALA A 52 -7.44 6.61 10.65
C ALA A 52 -8.40 5.41 10.90
N ASN A 53 -7.91 4.40 11.61
CA ASN A 53 -8.63 3.16 11.93
C ASN A 53 -8.11 2.59 13.27
N SER A 54 -8.72 1.52 13.79
CA SER A 54 -8.21 0.84 14.98
C SER A 54 -6.85 0.18 14.72
N VAL A 55 -6.06 -0.01 15.78
CA VAL A 55 -4.73 -0.63 15.68
C VAL A 55 -4.86 -2.06 15.15
N GLU A 56 -5.87 -2.79 15.60
CA GLU A 56 -6.13 -4.17 15.21
C GLU A 56 -6.42 -4.29 13.71
N ASN A 57 -7.23 -3.38 13.15
CA ASN A 57 -7.51 -3.35 11.72
C ASN A 57 -6.26 -2.97 10.90
N ILE A 58 -5.40 -2.11 11.43
CA ILE A 58 -4.13 -1.74 10.79
C ILE A 58 -3.20 -2.95 10.76
N GLU A 59 -3.03 -3.64 11.89
CA GLU A 59 -2.20 -4.85 11.98
C GLU A 59 -2.69 -5.95 11.03
N GLU A 60 -4.00 -6.19 10.97
CA GLU A 60 -4.60 -7.14 10.05
C GLU A 60 -4.38 -6.75 8.58
N GLY A 61 -4.55 -5.46 8.25
CA GLY A 61 -4.27 -4.96 6.89
C GLY A 61 -2.81 -5.16 6.49
N LEU A 62 -1.87 -4.90 7.39
CA LEU A 62 -0.43 -5.12 7.16
C LEU A 62 -0.10 -6.61 7.01
N ARG A 63 -0.73 -7.49 7.79
CA ARG A 63 -0.58 -8.95 7.67
C ARG A 63 -1.01 -9.42 6.27
N ARG A 64 -2.18 -8.98 5.79
CA ARG A 64 -2.67 -9.35 4.44
C ARG A 64 -1.78 -8.84 3.32
N ILE A 65 -1.26 -7.61 3.43
CA ILE A 65 -0.31 -7.07 2.46
C ILE A 65 0.96 -7.93 2.42
N ARG A 66 1.51 -8.28 3.58
CA ARG A 66 2.70 -9.14 3.68
C ARG A 66 2.48 -10.47 2.95
N GLU A 67 1.41 -11.19 3.30
CA GLU A 67 1.09 -12.48 2.69
C GLU A 67 0.89 -12.37 1.17
N CYS A 68 0.21 -11.32 0.72
CA CYS A 68 0.00 -11.05 -0.71
C CYS A 68 1.33 -10.84 -1.44
N ILE A 69 2.26 -10.08 -0.87
CA ILE A 69 3.59 -9.85 -1.47
C ILE A 69 4.41 -11.14 -1.50
N GLU A 70 4.42 -11.89 -0.39
CA GLU A 70 5.18 -13.14 -0.26
C GLU A 70 4.70 -14.17 -1.30
N ASN A 71 3.39 -14.29 -1.51
CA ASN A 71 2.79 -15.20 -2.51
C ASN A 71 3.08 -14.82 -3.97
N VAL A 72 3.40 -13.55 -4.24
CA VAL A 72 3.64 -13.06 -5.61
C VAL A 72 5.15 -13.01 -5.94
N LEU A 73 6.00 -13.07 -4.93
CA LEU A 73 7.46 -13.12 -5.06
C LEU A 73 8.04 -14.54 -4.97
N SER A 74 7.25 -15.51 -4.51
CA SER A 74 7.55 -16.95 -4.58
C SER A 74 7.39 -17.50 -5.99
#